data_AF-A0A1K1SXW3-F1
#
_entry.id   AF-A0A1K1SXW3-F1
#
_cell.length_a   1.000
_cell.length_b   1.000
_cell.length_c   1.000
_cell.angle_alpha   90.00
_cell.angle_beta   90.00
_cell.angle_gamma   90.00
#
_symmetry.space_group_name_H-M   'P 1'
#
loop_
_entity.id
_entity.type
_entity.pdbx_description
1 polymer ?
#
loop_
_entity_poly.entity_id
_entity_poly.type
_entity_poly.pdbx_seq_one_letter_code
_entity_poly.pdbx_strand_id
1 'polypeptide(L)'
;MLTQQELEDNVQYVLGMTEHYTNDDEIHKMLRMKGLEEADVQKILRAVAYSFALKRMQQHKNSLRLAGILAIFLYVVPLIYFGLVAVHIDIPVLEFYVLFIFAFRFTLGLMIIIPFWTIFSTYQYFKYKKRMKQEENIGAIGIV
;
A
#
# COMPACT_ATOMS: atom_id res chain seq x y z
N MET A 1 -21.42 13.63 -25.53
CA MET A 1 -21.19 12.21 -25.21
C MET A 1 -19.85 11.77 -25.79
N LEU A 2 -18.89 11.48 -24.90
CA LEU A 2 -17.61 10.86 -25.26
C LEU A 2 -17.79 9.45 -25.82
N THR A 3 -16.96 9.06 -26.78
CA THR A 3 -16.85 7.66 -27.19
C THR A 3 -16.18 6.82 -26.09
N GLN A 4 -16.41 5.50 -26.10
CA GLN A 4 -15.89 4.58 -25.09
C GLN A 4 -14.35 4.63 -24.99
N GLN A 5 -13.69 4.87 -26.13
CA GLN A 5 -12.24 4.95 -26.25
C GLN A 5 -11.69 6.28 -25.70
N GLU A 6 -12.35 7.40 -25.98
CA GLU A 6 -11.99 8.70 -25.38
C GLU A 6 -12.25 8.74 -23.86
N LEU A 7 -13.22 7.97 -23.37
CA LEU A 7 -13.46 7.80 -21.94
C LEU A 7 -12.29 7.07 -21.27
N GLU A 8 -11.84 5.95 -21.85
CA GLU A 8 -10.68 5.19 -21.35
C GLU A 8 -9.39 6.01 -21.38
N ASP A 9 -9.14 6.77 -22.45
CA ASP A 9 -7.95 7.63 -22.56
C ASP A 9 -7.94 8.73 -21.51
N ASN A 10 -9.09 9.37 -21.23
CA ASN A 10 -9.19 10.38 -20.18
C ASN A 10 -9.08 9.76 -18.79
N VAL A 11 -9.59 8.55 -18.56
CA VAL A 11 -9.39 7.80 -17.31
C VAL A 11 -7.91 7.47 -17.11
N GLN A 12 -7.21 6.98 -18.14
CA GLN A 12 -5.78 6.71 -18.06
C GLN A 12 -4.94 7.97 -17.84
N TYR A 13 -5.29 9.07 -18.50
CA TYR A 13 -4.63 10.36 -18.29
C TYR A 13 -4.76 10.85 -16.85
N VAL A 14 -5.98 10.81 -16.30
CA VAL A 14 -6.22 11.17 -14.89
C VAL A 14 -5.45 10.21 -13.97
N LEU A 15 -5.44 8.91 -14.28
CA LEU A 15 -4.69 7.89 -13.54
C LEU A 15 -3.16 8.12 -13.56
N GLY A 16 -2.63 8.66 -14.65
CA GLY A 16 -1.22 9.04 -14.79
C GLY A 16 -0.83 10.28 -13.97
N MET A 17 -1.77 11.19 -13.72
CA MET A 17 -1.52 12.44 -12.96
C MET A 17 -1.95 12.35 -11.49
N THR A 18 -2.21 11.15 -11.00
CA THR A 18 -2.75 10.91 -9.66
C THR A 18 -1.85 11.30 -8.50
N GLU A 19 -0.54 11.42 -8.75
CA GLU A 19 0.42 11.91 -7.76
C GLU A 19 0.42 13.45 -7.66
N HIS A 20 -0.17 14.14 -8.65
CA HIS A 20 -0.24 15.61 -8.69
C HIS A 20 -1.55 16.18 -8.14
N TYR A 21 -2.59 15.36 -8.01
CA TYR A 21 -3.90 15.79 -7.50
C TYR A 21 -4.12 15.27 -6.09
N THR A 22 -4.39 16.20 -5.17
CA THR A 22 -4.56 15.86 -3.75
C THR A 22 -6.03 15.59 -3.43
N ASN A 23 -6.95 16.11 -4.25
CA ASN A 23 -8.38 16.07 -3.97
C ASN A 23 -9.23 15.87 -5.24
N ASP A 24 -10.38 15.21 -5.09
CA ASP A 24 -11.29 14.87 -6.21
C ASP A 24 -11.86 16.14 -6.89
N ASP A 25 -11.98 17.24 -6.15
CA ASP A 25 -12.41 18.55 -6.67
C ASP A 25 -11.42 19.16 -7.68
N GLU A 26 -10.13 18.86 -7.55
CA GLU A 26 -9.11 19.34 -8.52
C GLU A 26 -9.24 18.58 -9.84
N ILE A 27 -9.50 17.27 -9.76
CA ILE A 27 -9.75 16.42 -10.91
C ILE A 27 -11.06 16.83 -11.59
N HIS A 28 -12.12 17.11 -10.82
CA HIS A 28 -13.40 17.60 -11.35
C HIS A 28 -13.22 18.92 -12.12
N LYS A 29 -12.52 19.90 -11.53
CA LYS A 29 -12.23 21.18 -12.20
C LYS A 29 -11.39 20.99 -13.46
N MET A 30 -10.39 20.11 -13.45
CA MET A 30 -9.56 19.84 -14.62
C MET A 30 -10.37 19.23 -15.78
N LEU A 31 -11.21 18.24 -15.48
CA LEU A 31 -12.08 17.60 -16.46
C LEU A 31 -13.14 18.58 -17.02
N ARG A 32 -13.67 19.47 -16.16
CA ARG A 32 -14.55 20.58 -16.59
C ARG A 32 -13.83 21.60 -17.48
N MET A 33 -12.59 21.96 -17.16
CA MET A 33 -11.78 22.88 -17.99
C MET A 33 -11.45 22.29 -19.36
N LYS A 34 -11.41 20.96 -19.51
CA LYS A 34 -11.31 20.27 -20.81
C LYS A 34 -12.60 20.34 -21.65
N GLY A 35 -13.68 20.93 -21.14
CA GLY A 35 -14.96 21.07 -21.84
C GLY A 35 -15.88 19.84 -21.73
N LEU A 36 -15.62 18.95 -20.78
CA LEU A 36 -16.45 17.75 -20.60
C LEU A 36 -17.78 18.06 -19.91
N GLU A 37 -18.83 17.37 -20.34
CA GLU A 37 -20.17 17.44 -19.72
C GLU A 37 -20.15 16.82 -18.33
N GLU A 38 -20.95 17.35 -17.40
CA GLU A 38 -20.99 16.89 -15.99
C GLU A 38 -21.25 15.39 -15.86
N ALA A 39 -22.08 14.82 -16.73
CA ALA A 39 -22.38 13.39 -16.74
C ALA A 39 -21.14 12.54 -17.08
N ASP A 40 -20.33 12.98 -18.04
CA ASP A 40 -19.11 12.27 -18.45
C ASP A 40 -17.99 12.46 -17.41
N VAL A 41 -17.89 13.65 -16.81
CA VAL A 41 -16.97 13.93 -15.68
C VAL A 41 -17.25 13.00 -14.50
N GLN A 42 -18.51 12.82 -14.12
CA GLN A 42 -18.88 11.91 -13.03
C GLN A 42 -18.58 10.45 -13.34
N LYS A 43 -18.75 10.00 -14.60
CA LYS A 43 -18.36 8.64 -15.02
C LYS A 43 -16.85 8.42 -14.91
N ILE A 44 -16.05 9.38 -15.39
CA ILE A 44 -14.58 9.33 -15.29
C ILE A 44 -14.14 9.33 -13.83
N LEU A 45 -14.68 10.22 -12.99
CA LEU A 45 -14.35 10.28 -11.56
C LEU A 45 -14.65 8.97 -10.83
N ARG A 46 -15.77 8.30 -11.13
CA ARG A 46 -16.09 6.99 -10.54
C ARG A 46 -15.10 5.89 -10.98
N ALA A 47 -14.79 5.83 -12.27
CA ALA A 47 -13.83 4.85 -12.80
C ALA A 47 -12.42 5.07 -12.23
N VAL A 48 -12.03 6.33 -12.07
CA VAL A 48 -10.78 6.75 -11.44
C VAL A 48 -10.78 6.39 -9.94
N ALA A 49 -11.84 6.69 -9.19
CA ALA A 49 -11.95 6.35 -7.76
C ALA A 49 -11.78 4.85 -7.50
N TYR A 50 -12.45 4.01 -8.32
CA TYR A 50 -12.34 2.56 -8.22
C TYR A 50 -10.92 2.06 -8.46
N SER A 51 -10.30 2.51 -9.56
CA SER A 51 -8.93 2.12 -9.92
C SER A 51 -7.89 2.62 -8.90
N PHE A 52 -8.12 3.78 -8.28
CA PHE A 52 -7.34 4.27 -7.14
C PHE A 52 -7.44 3.38 -5.91
N ALA A 53 -8.66 3.03 -5.51
CA ALA A 53 -8.90 2.16 -4.37
C ALA A 53 -8.24 0.79 -4.59
N LEU A 54 -8.27 0.28 -5.83
CA LEU A 54 -7.58 -0.94 -6.24
C LEU A 54 -6.06 -0.82 -6.12
N LYS A 55 -5.45 0.26 -6.64
CA LYS A 55 -4.01 0.52 -6.57
C LYS A 55 -3.54 0.59 -5.10
N ARG A 56 -4.26 1.33 -4.25
CA ARG A 56 -3.94 1.45 -2.81
C ARG A 56 -4.12 0.12 -2.08
N MET A 57 -5.16 -0.65 -2.40
CA MET A 57 -5.33 -1.99 -1.85
C MET A 57 -4.15 -2.91 -2.22
N GLN A 58 -3.71 -2.89 -3.49
CA GLN A 58 -2.58 -3.69 -3.98
C GLN A 58 -1.27 -3.30 -3.28
N GLN A 59 -1.03 -1.99 -3.09
CA GLN A 59 0.12 -1.47 -2.34
C GLN A 59 0.14 -1.97 -0.90
N HIS A 60 -0.99 -1.90 -0.19
CA HIS A 60 -1.07 -2.41 1.18
C HIS A 60 -0.93 -3.94 1.26
N LYS A 61 -1.43 -4.68 0.27
CA LYS A 61 -1.21 -6.13 0.15
C LYS A 61 0.27 -6.47 -0.02
N ASN A 62 0.98 -5.73 -0.86
CA ASN A 62 2.42 -5.90 -1.04
C ASN A 62 3.20 -5.48 0.22
N SER A 63 2.77 -4.42 0.91
CA SER A 63 3.35 -4.03 2.21
C SER A 63 3.17 -5.12 3.27
N LEU A 64 2.02 -5.81 3.31
CA LEU A 64 1.78 -6.93 4.21
C LEU A 64 2.71 -8.12 3.91
N ARG A 65 2.96 -8.42 2.62
CA ARG A 65 3.94 -9.44 2.22
C ARG A 65 5.37 -9.06 2.66
N LEU A 66 5.77 -7.81 2.43
CA LEU A 66 7.08 -7.29 2.87
C LEU A 66 7.23 -7.37 4.39
N ALA A 67 6.20 -7.00 5.16
CA ALA A 67 6.20 -7.12 6.62
C ALA A 67 6.37 -8.57 7.07
N GLY A 68 5.74 -9.53 6.38
CA GLY A 68 5.94 -10.97 6.64
C GLY A 68 7.37 -11.43 6.38
N ILE A 69 7.98 -11.01 5.26
CA ILE A 69 9.39 -11.32 4.96
C ILE A 69 10.32 -10.72 6.01
N LEU A 70 10.12 -9.45 6.36
CA LEU A 70 10.88 -8.76 7.41
C LEU A 70 10.78 -9.45 8.77
N ALA A 71 9.58 -9.95 9.13
CA ALA A 71 9.41 -10.72 10.35
C ALA A 71 10.23 -12.02 10.31
N ILE A 72 10.24 -12.75 9.20
CA ILE A 72 11.06 -13.96 9.05
C ILE A 72 12.55 -13.63 9.21
N PHE A 73 13.03 -12.57 8.55
CA PHE A 73 14.42 -12.11 8.70
C PHE A 73 14.75 -11.74 10.16
N LEU A 74 13.82 -11.10 10.87
CA LEU A 74 14.01 -10.73 12.27
C LEU A 74 14.19 -11.93 13.20
N TYR A 75 13.47 -13.03 12.98
CA TYR A 75 13.50 -14.18 13.90
C TYR A 75 14.48 -15.28 13.47
N VAL A 76 14.60 -15.53 12.18
CA VAL A 76 15.39 -16.66 11.66
C VAL A 76 16.88 -16.32 11.60
N VAL A 77 17.24 -15.12 11.16
CA VAL A 77 18.66 -14.73 11.00
C VAL A 77 19.39 -14.67 12.35
N PRO A 78 18.84 -14.07 13.42
CA PRO A 78 19.50 -14.07 14.72
C PRO A 78 19.60 -15.47 15.33
N LEU A 79 18.63 -16.35 15.08
CA LEU A 79 18.65 -17.73 15.58
C LEU A 79 19.73 -18.57 14.89
N ILE A 80 19.90 -18.40 13.58
CA ILE A 80 21.01 -19.01 12.82
C ILE A 80 22.36 -18.45 13.28
N TYR A 81 22.47 -17.12 13.44
CA TYR A 81 23.69 -16.48 13.93
C TYR A 81 24.08 -16.98 15.33
N PHE A 82 23.10 -17.06 16.24
CA PHE A 82 23.33 -17.58 17.59
C PHE A 82 23.73 -19.05 17.57
N GLY A 83 23.11 -19.86 16.71
CA GLY A 83 23.49 -21.27 16.51
C GLY A 83 24.91 -21.43 15.98
N LEU A 84 25.33 -20.59 15.02
CA LEU A 84 26.69 -20.60 14.49
C LEU A 84 27.72 -20.18 15.54
N VAL A 85 27.44 -19.12 16.30
CA VAL A 85 28.34 -18.68 17.38
C VAL A 85 28.40 -19.69 18.53
N ALA A 86 27.30 -20.36 18.87
CA ALA A 86 27.31 -21.41 19.89
C ALA A 86 28.16 -22.63 19.50
N VAL A 87 28.30 -22.90 18.19
CA VAL A 87 29.07 -24.03 17.65
C VAL A 87 30.51 -23.62 17.30
N HIS A 88 30.77 -22.34 17.06
CA HIS A 88 32.09 -21.80 16.72
C HIS A 88 32.52 -20.70 17.72
N ILE A 89 33.52 -21.06 18.56
CA ILE A 89 34.67 -20.24 18.96
C ILE A 89 34.58 -19.40 20.26
N ASP A 90 35.72 -19.41 20.97
CA ASP A 90 36.20 -18.47 22.00
C ASP A 90 36.22 -17.01 21.50
N ILE A 91 35.06 -16.37 21.41
CA ILE A 91 34.96 -14.94 21.14
C ILE A 91 35.23 -14.18 22.45
N PRO A 92 36.03 -13.09 22.45
CA PRO A 92 36.20 -12.26 23.64
C PRO A 92 34.82 -11.78 24.14
N VAL A 93 34.49 -12.19 25.36
CA VAL A 93 33.14 -12.08 25.97
C VAL A 93 32.55 -10.67 25.83
N LEU A 94 33.38 -9.63 25.86
CA LEU A 94 32.97 -8.23 25.79
C LEU A 94 32.37 -7.85 24.42
N GLU A 95 33.02 -8.23 23.31
CA GLU A 95 32.54 -7.88 21.96
C GLU A 95 31.22 -8.60 21.65
N PHE A 96 31.11 -9.86 22.09
CA PHE A 96 29.88 -10.64 21.98
C PHE A 96 28.74 -10.03 22.80
N TYR A 97 29.02 -9.54 24.01
CA TYR A 97 28.03 -8.92 24.89
C TYR A 97 27.48 -7.60 24.32
N VAL A 98 28.35 -6.77 23.73
CA VAL A 98 27.94 -5.51 23.08
C VAL A 98 27.07 -5.78 21.85
N LEU A 99 27.48 -6.72 20.99
CA LEU A 99 26.69 -7.16 19.83
C LEU A 99 25.33 -7.73 20.24
N PHE A 100 25.30 -8.54 21.31
CA PHE A 100 24.08 -9.12 21.84
C PHE A 100 23.11 -8.03 22.36
N ILE A 101 23.60 -7.05 23.13
CA ILE A 101 22.75 -5.95 23.63
C ILE A 101 22.18 -5.11 22.48
N PHE A 102 23.00 -4.77 21.48
CA PHE A 102 22.53 -4.02 20.30
C PHE A 102 21.50 -4.80 19.50
N ALA A 103 21.78 -6.08 19.20
CA ALA A 103 20.86 -6.95 18.48
C ALA A 103 19.55 -7.13 19.26
N PHE A 104 19.62 -7.34 20.58
CA PHE A 104 18.46 -7.48 21.44
C PHE A 104 17.60 -6.21 21.47
N ARG A 105 18.20 -5.03 21.63
CA ARG A 105 17.47 -3.75 21.60
C ARG A 105 16.84 -3.45 20.25
N PHE A 106 17.55 -3.72 19.16
CA PHE A 106 17.03 -3.59 17.81
C PHE A 106 15.84 -4.54 17.57
N THR A 107 15.96 -5.78 18.06
CA THR A 107 14.89 -6.79 17.96
C THR A 107 13.65 -6.36 18.75
N LEU A 108 13.81 -5.86 19.98
CA LEU A 108 12.69 -5.32 20.77
C LEU A 108 11.99 -4.14 20.06
N GLY A 109 12.75 -3.22 19.47
CA GLY A 109 12.19 -2.12 18.69
C GLY A 109 11.37 -2.61 17.50
N LEU A 110 11.90 -3.57 16.74
CA LEU A 110 11.22 -4.15 15.59
C LEU A 110 10.01 -5.01 15.99
N MET A 111 10.05 -5.69 17.14
CA MET A 111 8.90 -6.43 17.68
C MET A 111 7.70 -5.53 17.99
N ILE A 112 7.89 -4.23 18.20
CA ILE A 112 6.78 -3.28 18.41
C ILE A 112 6.34 -2.66 17.08
N ILE A 113 7.31 -2.22 16.26
CA ILE A 113 7.03 -1.50 15.01
C ILE A 113 6.35 -2.41 13.97
N ILE A 114 6.82 -3.64 13.81
CA ILE A 114 6.30 -4.58 12.80
C ILE A 114 4.81 -4.92 13.03
N PRO A 115 4.34 -5.32 14.24
CA PRO A 115 2.93 -5.58 14.45
C PRO A 115 2.08 -4.32 14.31
N PHE A 116 2.53 -3.15 14.80
CA PHE A 116 1.80 -1.90 14.61
C PHE A 116 1.62 -1.57 13.11
N TRP A 117 2.69 -1.68 12.32
CA TRP A 117 2.64 -1.49 10.87
C TRP A 117 1.71 -2.48 10.19
N THR A 118 1.76 -3.75 10.61
CA THR A 118 0.94 -4.82 10.05
C THR A 118 -0.54 -4.62 10.34
N ILE A 119 -0.89 -4.24 11.58
CA ILE A 119 -2.26 -3.91 12.00
C ILE A 119 -2.78 -2.71 11.19
N PHE A 120 -1.98 -1.65 11.08
CA PHE A 120 -2.35 -0.46 10.31
C PHE A 120 -2.56 -0.77 8.82
N SER A 121 -1.64 -1.52 8.22
CA SER A 121 -1.72 -1.92 6.81
C SER A 121 -2.92 -2.84 6.55
N THR A 122 -3.22 -3.74 7.48
CA THR A 122 -4.40 -4.63 7.42
C THR A 122 -5.68 -3.81 7.51
N TYR A 123 -5.77 -2.88 8.46
CA TYR A 123 -6.91 -1.99 8.61
C TYR A 123 -7.15 -1.18 7.32
N GLN A 124 -6.11 -0.58 6.74
CA GLN A 124 -6.22 0.15 5.49
C GLN A 124 -6.65 -0.75 4.33
N TYR A 125 -6.07 -1.96 4.22
CA TYR A 125 -6.46 -2.93 3.21
C TYR A 125 -7.96 -3.26 3.27
N PHE A 126 -8.50 -3.55 4.46
CA PHE A 126 -9.93 -3.82 4.62
C PHE A 126 -10.81 -2.58 4.38
N LYS A 127 -10.34 -1.40 4.77
CA LYS A 127 -11.03 -0.13 4.50
C LYS A 127 -11.18 0.12 2.99
N TYR A 128 -10.12 -0.04 2.22
CA TYR A 128 -10.17 0.14 0.76
C TYR A 128 -10.91 -1.01 0.06
N LYS A 129 -10.77 -2.25 0.53
CA LYS A 129 -11.56 -3.39 0.03
C LYS A 129 -13.07 -3.15 0.19
N LYS A 130 -13.50 -2.55 1.31
CA LYS A 130 -14.91 -2.19 1.53
C LYS A 130 -15.37 -1.08 0.59
N ARG A 131 -14.55 -0.05 0.37
CA ARG A 131 -14.86 1.05 -0.58
C ARG A 131 -14.99 0.55 -2.02
N MET A 132 -14.09 -0.32 -2.48
CA MET A 132 -14.20 -0.92 -3.81
C MET A 132 -15.50 -1.69 -4.01
N LYS A 133 -15.95 -2.48 -3.02
CA LYS A 133 -17.25 -3.17 -3.11
C LYS A 133 -18.44 -2.21 -3.20
N GLN A 134 -18.36 -1.02 -2.61
CA GLN A 134 -19.41 -0.01 -2.73
C GLN A 134 -19.36 0.67 -4.10
N GLU A 135 -18.16 1.02 -4.57
CA GLU A 135 -17.93 1.67 -5.86
C GLU A 135 -18.19 0.74 -7.05
N GLU A 136 -17.94 -0.57 -6.92
CA GLU A 136 -18.27 -1.59 -7.92
C GLU A 136 -19.79 -1.71 -8.12
N ASN A 137 -20.58 -1.66 -7.04
CA ASN A 137 -22.04 -1.64 -7.14
C ASN A 137 -22.57 -0.34 -7.76
N ILE A 138 -21.90 0.80 -7.54
CA ILE A 138 -22.30 2.10 -8.11
C ILE A 138 -21.83 2.23 -9.58
N GLY A 139 -20.69 1.63 -9.92
CA GLY A 139 -20.17 1.53 -11.30
C GLY A 139 -21.02 0.59 -12.15
N ALA A 140 -21.48 -0.54 -11.59
CA ALA A 140 -22.41 -1.44 -12.27
C ALA A 140 -23.76 -0.78 -12.61
N ILE A 141 -24.21 0.19 -11.81
CA ILE A 141 -25.44 0.97 -12.07
C ILE A 141 -25.23 2.03 -13.17
N GLY A 142 -23.99 2.47 -13.42
CA GLY A 142 -23.66 3.49 -14.42
C GLY A 142 -23.22 2.95 -15.79
N ILE A 143 -23.11 1.63 -15.93
CA ILE A 143 -22.70 0.92 -17.16
C ILE A 143 -23.90 0.22 -17.84
N VAL A 144 -25.10 0.28 -17.24
CA VAL A 144 -26.37 -0.11 -17.89
C VAL A 144 -27.05 1.11 -18.47
#